data_AF-A0A4Q6DZN1-F1
#
_entry.id   AF-A0A4Q6DZN1-F1
#
_cell.length_a   1.000
_cell.length_b   1.000
_cell.length_c   1.000
_cell.angle_alpha   90.00
_cell.angle_beta   90.00
_cell.angle_gamma   90.00
#
_symmetry.space_group_name_H-M   'P 1'
#
loop_
_entity.id
_entity.type
_entity.pdbx_description
1 polymer ?
#
loop_
_entity_poly.entity_id
_entity_poly.type
_entity_poly.pdbx_seq_one_letter_code
_entity_poly.pdbx_strand_id
1 'polypeptide(L)'
;MPKLIRKLGATHVSFMNSLAEIFPDPELRLVEIKKIWATLSELSRKDGKARYLVLIEPGSRENSRELSALKDAMPKKPLLPCLDERPCGALKRPHDWCHEEVAVAFPDWMNELGAEAGLRKESLLFSYAVFSTKDDYPLRDSWRVVSQRLERKGQTECWMCTPPEKRVVRAQISKAGPESAPVLEARRGDIWRSPVVGPKGDLEAAERFFSPGASIFENA
;
A
#
# COMPACT_ATOMS: atom_id res chain seq x y z
N MET A 1 -3.68 26.36 -2.10
CA MET A 1 -2.81 25.74 -1.06
C MET A 1 -1.32 26.12 -1.12
N PRO A 2 -0.63 26.17 -2.29
CA PRO A 2 0.83 26.40 -2.34
C PRO A 2 1.36 27.63 -1.58
N LYS A 3 0.65 28.76 -1.62
CA LYS A 3 1.02 29.97 -0.88
C LYS A 3 1.07 29.74 0.64
N LEU A 4 0.10 29.00 1.17
CA LEU A 4 0.02 28.67 2.60
C LEU A 4 1.16 27.74 3.02
N ILE A 5 1.43 26.70 2.21
CA ILE A 5 2.54 25.76 2.43
C ILE A 5 3.88 26.50 2.52
N ARG A 6 4.14 27.43 1.58
CA ARG A 6 5.36 28.27 1.62
C ARG A 6 5.43 29.16 2.85
N LYS A 7 4.33 29.87 3.15
CA LYS A 7 4.26 30.78 4.31
C LYS A 7 4.56 30.05 5.63
N LEU A 8 4.03 28.84 5.78
CA LEU A 8 4.22 28.03 6.99
C LEU A 8 5.53 27.23 6.98
N GLY A 9 6.24 27.17 5.84
CA GLY A 9 7.41 26.30 5.69
C GLY A 9 7.10 24.82 5.91
N ALA A 10 5.88 24.38 5.60
CA ALA A 10 5.35 23.09 6.03
C ALA A 10 6.28 21.93 5.65
N THR A 11 6.48 21.01 6.60
CA THR A 11 7.24 19.77 6.40
C THR A 11 6.32 18.59 6.07
N HIS A 12 5.02 18.76 6.25
CA HIS A 12 4.02 17.73 6.04
C HIS A 12 2.73 18.33 5.51
N VAL A 13 2.11 17.67 4.54
CA VAL A 13 0.76 17.94 4.06
C VAL A 13 0.03 16.60 3.95
N SER A 14 -1.15 16.51 4.57
CA SER A 14 -1.98 15.32 4.54
C SER A 14 -3.36 15.61 3.98
N PHE A 15 -3.87 14.67 3.19
CA PHE A 15 -5.28 14.56 2.82
C PHE A 15 -5.77 13.22 3.36
N MET A 16 -6.77 13.26 4.23
CA MET A 16 -7.30 12.07 4.90
C MET A 16 -8.79 11.98 4.63
N ASN A 17 -9.17 11.06 3.73
CA ASN A 17 -10.55 10.89 3.23
C ASN A 17 -11.14 12.20 2.69
N SER A 18 -10.31 13.00 2.02
CA SER A 18 -10.66 14.37 1.66
C SER A 18 -10.09 14.79 0.31
N LEU A 19 -9.21 13.99 -0.31
CA LEU A 19 -8.60 14.39 -1.58
C LEU A 19 -9.64 14.37 -2.69
N ALA A 20 -10.45 13.31 -2.75
CA ALA A 20 -11.56 13.21 -3.69
C ALA A 20 -12.63 14.28 -3.47
N GLU A 21 -12.91 14.63 -2.21
CA GLU A 21 -13.91 15.65 -1.87
C GLU A 21 -13.44 17.07 -2.22
N ILE A 22 -12.17 17.39 -1.95
CA ILE A 22 -11.60 18.72 -2.23
C ILE A 22 -11.34 18.91 -3.73
N PHE A 23 -10.94 17.83 -4.41
CA PHE A 23 -10.68 17.81 -5.85
C PHE A 23 -11.46 16.68 -6.51
N PRO A 24 -12.76 16.88 -6.81
CA PRO A 24 -13.62 15.82 -7.35
C PRO A 24 -13.23 15.37 -8.75
N ASP A 25 -12.71 16.28 -9.58
CA ASP A 25 -12.19 15.96 -10.92
C ASP A 25 -10.77 15.33 -10.80
N PRO A 26 -10.58 14.06 -11.25
CA PRO A 26 -9.27 13.39 -11.18
C PRO A 26 -8.15 14.10 -11.95
N GLU A 27 -8.45 14.75 -13.08
CA GLU A 27 -7.43 15.46 -13.87
C GLU A 27 -6.96 16.72 -13.14
N LEU A 28 -7.91 17.49 -12.61
CA LEU A 28 -7.61 18.65 -11.76
C LEU A 28 -6.87 18.24 -10.48
N ARG A 29 -7.28 17.13 -9.85
CA ARG A 29 -6.65 16.58 -8.65
C ARG A 29 -5.18 16.27 -8.88
N LEU A 30 -4.82 15.63 -10.00
CA LEU A 30 -3.42 15.36 -10.34
C LEU A 30 -2.62 16.66 -10.49
N VAL A 31 -3.19 17.66 -11.17
CA VAL A 31 -2.56 18.98 -11.35
C VAL A 31 -2.31 19.67 -10.00
N GLU A 32 -3.30 19.69 -9.11
CA GLU A 32 -3.19 20.32 -7.79
C GLU A 32 -2.20 19.59 -6.89
N ILE A 33 -2.21 18.26 -6.88
CA ILE A 33 -1.23 17.48 -6.14
C ILE A 33 0.20 17.68 -6.66
N LYS A 34 0.39 17.77 -7.99
CA LYS A 34 1.70 18.12 -8.58
C LYS A 34 2.18 19.51 -8.13
N LYS A 35 1.30 20.50 -8.03
CA LYS A 35 1.64 21.85 -7.51
C LYS A 35 2.06 21.80 -6.03
N ILE A 36 1.35 21.03 -5.21
CA ILE A 36 1.69 20.84 -3.79
C ILE A 36 3.06 20.16 -3.67
N TRP A 37 3.27 19.07 -4.41
CA TRP A 37 4.53 18.33 -4.43
C TRP A 37 5.70 19.20 -4.88
N ALA A 38 5.53 20.00 -5.94
CA ALA A 38 6.56 20.92 -6.42
C ALA A 38 6.93 21.95 -5.34
N THR A 39 5.94 22.45 -4.59
CA THR A 39 6.15 23.40 -3.49
C THR A 39 6.92 22.75 -2.34
N LEU A 40 6.56 21.52 -1.94
CA LEU A 40 7.31 20.77 -0.92
C LEU A 40 8.74 20.50 -1.40
N SER A 41 8.91 20.09 -2.64
CA SER A 41 10.24 19.84 -3.24
C SER A 41 11.11 21.11 -3.25
N GLU A 42 10.53 22.26 -3.61
CA GLU A 42 11.19 23.58 -3.57
C GLU A 42 11.70 23.91 -2.17
N LEU A 43 10.82 23.81 -1.16
CA LEU A 43 11.18 24.10 0.22
C LEU A 43 12.25 23.13 0.75
N SER A 44 12.17 21.85 0.38
CA SER A 44 13.16 20.83 0.75
C SER A 44 14.55 21.13 0.21
N ARG A 45 14.65 21.60 -1.03
CA ARG A 45 15.94 22.07 -1.60
C ARG A 45 16.47 23.31 -0.89
N LYS A 46 15.58 24.21 -0.43
CA LYS A 46 15.97 25.47 0.21
C LYS A 46 16.60 25.26 1.59
N ASP A 47 16.07 24.35 2.39
CA ASP A 47 16.49 24.18 3.80
C ASP A 47 17.05 22.78 4.14
N GLY A 48 17.13 21.87 3.16
CA GLY A 48 17.65 20.52 3.33
C GLY A 48 16.76 19.56 4.15
N LYS A 49 15.57 20.00 4.59
CA LYS A 49 14.65 19.20 5.40
C LYS A 49 13.81 18.27 4.54
N ALA A 50 13.59 17.04 5.02
CA ALA A 50 12.66 16.10 4.41
C ALA A 50 11.23 16.64 4.51
N ARG A 51 10.42 16.39 3.47
CA ARG A 51 9.02 16.78 3.44
C ARG A 51 8.15 15.65 2.93
N TYR A 52 6.94 15.61 3.46
CA TYR A 52 6.02 14.50 3.25
C TYR A 52 4.68 14.98 2.69
N LEU A 53 4.19 14.26 1.68
CA LEU A 53 2.81 14.34 1.22
C LEU A 53 2.15 13.00 1.54
N VAL A 54 1.12 13.02 2.37
CA VAL A 54 0.37 11.82 2.77
C VAL A 54 -1.04 11.90 2.20
N LEU A 55 -1.41 10.89 1.42
CA LEU A 55 -2.74 10.77 0.84
C LEU A 55 -3.35 9.49 1.41
N ILE A 56 -4.54 9.59 2.00
CA ILE A 56 -5.32 8.46 2.51
C ILE A 56 -6.74 8.62 1.98
N GLU A 57 -7.29 7.56 1.40
CA GLU A 57 -8.67 7.50 0.90
C GLU A 57 -9.34 6.18 1.30
N PRO A 58 -10.68 6.11 1.33
CA PRO A 58 -11.39 4.84 1.56
C PRO A 58 -10.94 3.75 0.59
N GLY A 59 -10.85 2.51 1.05
CA GLY A 59 -10.35 1.36 0.29
C GLY A 59 -11.33 0.81 -0.76
N SER A 60 -12.28 1.64 -1.22
CA SER A 60 -13.20 1.30 -2.30
C SER A 60 -12.41 1.11 -3.60
N ARG A 61 -12.93 0.27 -4.52
CA ARG A 61 -12.24 -0.02 -5.78
C ARG A 61 -11.94 1.25 -6.59
N GLU A 62 -12.89 2.17 -6.64
CA GLU A 62 -12.78 3.42 -7.39
C GLU A 62 -11.68 4.30 -6.80
N ASN A 63 -11.80 4.71 -5.53
CA ASN A 63 -10.82 5.55 -4.84
C ASN A 63 -9.41 4.94 -4.87
N SER A 64 -9.32 3.63 -4.65
CA SER A 64 -8.05 2.90 -4.68
C SER A 64 -7.37 2.93 -6.06
N ARG A 65 -8.16 2.81 -7.13
CA ARG A 65 -7.66 2.85 -8.51
C ARG A 65 -7.29 4.26 -8.93
N GLU A 66 -8.09 5.25 -8.58
CA GLU A 66 -7.77 6.67 -8.82
C GLU A 66 -6.49 7.08 -8.10
N LEU A 67 -6.35 6.73 -6.82
CA LEU A 67 -5.11 6.99 -6.09
C LEU A 67 -3.93 6.21 -6.69
N SER A 68 -4.16 5.02 -7.24
CA SER A 68 -3.13 4.26 -7.95
C SER A 68 -2.68 4.92 -9.24
N ALA A 69 -3.60 5.46 -10.03
CA ALA A 69 -3.29 6.24 -11.23
C ALA A 69 -2.54 7.53 -10.88
N LEU A 70 -2.98 8.23 -9.83
CA LEU A 70 -2.30 9.42 -9.33
C LEU A 70 -0.85 9.09 -8.92
N LYS A 71 -0.64 8.06 -8.08
CA LYS A 71 0.70 7.59 -7.69
C LYS A 71 1.58 7.30 -8.89
N ASP A 72 1.01 6.71 -9.94
CA ASP A 72 1.75 6.32 -11.12
C ASP A 72 2.16 7.53 -11.98
N ALA A 73 1.30 8.53 -12.08
CA ALA A 73 1.49 9.76 -12.86
C ALA A 73 2.30 10.87 -12.14
N MET A 74 2.66 10.66 -10.87
CA MET A 74 3.53 11.57 -10.12
C MET A 74 4.98 11.49 -10.60
N PRO A 75 5.73 12.61 -10.56
CA PRO A 75 7.13 12.65 -11.01
C PRO A 75 8.06 11.80 -10.14
N LYS A 76 7.63 11.48 -8.92
CA LYS A 76 8.31 10.58 -7.99
C LYS A 76 7.28 9.57 -7.51
N LYS A 77 7.66 8.29 -7.42
CA LYS A 77 6.81 7.28 -6.77
C LYS A 77 6.69 7.57 -5.26
N PRO A 78 5.66 7.06 -4.59
CA PRO A 78 5.55 7.19 -3.14
C PRO A 78 6.53 6.24 -2.44
N LEU A 79 7.09 6.71 -1.34
CA LEU A 79 7.89 5.93 -0.38
C LEU A 79 7.11 4.74 0.21
N LEU A 80 5.81 4.89 0.44
CA LEU A 80 4.93 3.82 0.95
C LEU A 80 3.56 3.86 0.25
N PRO A 81 2.89 2.70 0.06
CA PRO A 81 3.33 1.32 0.31
C PRO A 81 4.21 0.74 -0.81
N CYS A 82 4.56 1.52 -1.84
CA CYS A 82 5.39 1.05 -2.93
C CYS A 82 6.82 0.77 -2.43
N LEU A 83 7.47 -0.25 -3.01
CA LEU A 83 8.79 -0.69 -2.55
C LEU A 83 9.94 -0.08 -3.37
N ASP A 84 9.64 0.41 -4.56
CA ASP A 84 10.59 0.93 -5.53
C ASP A 84 9.85 1.89 -6.50
N GLU A 85 10.56 2.35 -7.53
CA GLU A 85 10.03 3.30 -8.51
C GLU A 85 9.24 2.65 -9.67
N ARG A 86 8.90 1.36 -9.57
CA ARG A 86 8.24 0.64 -10.68
C ARG A 86 6.80 1.11 -10.93
N PRO A 87 6.24 0.84 -12.13
CA PRO A 87 4.82 1.08 -12.39
C PRO A 87 3.90 0.33 -11.42
N CYS A 88 2.75 0.91 -11.11
CA CYS A 88 1.81 0.28 -10.18
C CYS A 88 1.22 -1.03 -10.77
N GLY A 89 1.62 -2.18 -10.20
CA GLY A 89 1.13 -3.49 -10.66
C GLY A 89 -0.39 -3.68 -10.56
N ALA A 90 -1.07 -2.93 -9.67
CA ALA A 90 -2.53 -2.95 -9.57
C ALA A 90 -3.26 -2.28 -10.75
N LEU A 91 -2.57 -1.47 -11.55
CA LEU A 91 -3.15 -0.87 -12.75
C LEU A 91 -3.08 -1.79 -13.97
N LYS A 92 -2.30 -2.89 -13.91
CA LYS A 92 -2.11 -3.80 -15.04
C LYS A 92 -3.42 -4.48 -15.48
N ARG A 93 -4.31 -4.79 -14.52
CA ARG A 93 -5.61 -5.41 -14.77
C ARG A 93 -6.74 -4.44 -14.39
N PRO A 94 -7.85 -4.35 -15.16
CA PRO A 94 -8.95 -3.42 -14.88
C PRO A 94 -9.63 -3.64 -13.53
N HIS A 95 -9.65 -4.87 -13.04
CA HIS A 95 -10.35 -5.25 -11.81
C HIS A 95 -9.47 -5.27 -10.58
N ASP A 96 -8.16 -5.05 -10.72
CA ASP A 96 -7.25 -4.98 -9.59
C ASP A 96 -7.30 -3.59 -8.93
N TRP A 97 -7.17 -3.55 -7.61
CA TRP A 97 -6.92 -2.30 -6.88
C TRP A 97 -5.99 -2.53 -5.68
N CYS A 98 -5.21 -1.51 -5.30
CA CYS A 98 -4.27 -1.58 -4.20
C CYS A 98 -4.85 -0.84 -2.98
N HIS A 99 -5.04 -1.55 -1.89
CA HIS A 99 -5.50 -1.04 -0.60
C HIS A 99 -4.73 -1.71 0.53
N GLU A 100 -4.83 -1.12 1.70
CA GLU A 100 -4.40 -1.61 2.99
C GLU A 100 -5.62 -2.03 3.81
N GLU A 101 -5.38 -2.92 4.75
CA GLU A 101 -6.40 -3.41 5.65
C GLU A 101 -5.81 -3.52 7.06
N VAL A 102 -6.46 -2.87 8.01
CA VAL A 102 -6.03 -2.88 9.42
C VAL A 102 -7.19 -3.38 10.27
N ALA A 103 -6.93 -4.37 11.12
CA ALA A 103 -7.91 -4.85 12.10
C ALA A 103 -8.23 -3.73 13.09
N VAL A 104 -9.52 -3.50 13.35
CA VAL A 104 -9.99 -2.47 14.27
C VAL A 104 -11.10 -3.03 15.13
N ALA A 105 -11.00 -2.80 16.44
CA ALA A 105 -12.11 -3.02 17.35
C ALA A 105 -13.11 -1.87 17.17
N PHE A 106 -14.22 -2.14 16.49
CA PHE A 106 -15.31 -1.19 16.39
C PHE A 106 -16.16 -1.20 17.68
N PRO A 107 -16.81 -0.09 18.03
CA PRO A 107 -17.78 -0.07 19.11
C PRO A 107 -18.90 -1.10 18.90
N ASP A 108 -19.42 -1.69 19.98
CA ASP A 108 -20.41 -2.78 19.93
C ASP A 108 -21.64 -2.42 19.08
N TRP A 109 -22.20 -1.22 19.26
CA TRP A 109 -23.35 -0.76 18.47
C TRP A 109 -23.09 -0.75 16.95
N MET A 110 -21.84 -0.52 16.52
CA MET A 110 -21.46 -0.54 15.11
C MET A 110 -21.30 -1.98 14.59
N ASN A 111 -20.82 -2.89 15.44
CA ASN A 111 -20.78 -4.32 15.13
C ASN A 111 -22.20 -4.90 15.02
N GLU A 112 -23.09 -4.53 15.92
CA GLU A 112 -24.52 -4.91 15.91
C GLU A 112 -25.20 -4.42 14.63
N LEU A 113 -25.09 -3.12 14.32
CA LEU A 113 -25.63 -2.56 13.09
C LEU A 113 -25.01 -3.21 11.84
N GLY A 114 -23.71 -3.51 11.88
CA GLY A 114 -23.03 -4.24 10.81
C GLY A 114 -23.62 -5.64 10.62
N ALA A 115 -23.82 -6.39 11.70
CA ALA A 115 -24.41 -7.72 11.66
C ALA A 115 -25.84 -7.71 11.10
N GLU A 116 -26.68 -6.75 11.53
CA GLU A 116 -28.03 -6.56 10.98
C GLU A 116 -28.03 -6.22 9.49
N ALA A 117 -27.04 -5.45 9.03
CA ALA A 117 -26.86 -5.10 7.62
C ALA A 117 -26.12 -6.19 6.80
N GLY A 118 -25.75 -7.32 7.41
CA GLY A 118 -24.95 -8.37 6.75
C GLY A 118 -23.51 -7.95 6.41
N LEU A 119 -22.99 -6.92 7.08
CA LEU A 119 -21.63 -6.40 6.92
C LEU A 119 -20.71 -6.96 8.01
N ARG A 120 -19.56 -7.49 7.61
CA ARG A 120 -18.47 -7.81 8.55
C ARG A 120 -17.65 -6.55 8.80
N LYS A 121 -17.67 -6.05 10.04
CA LYS A 121 -16.89 -4.89 10.49
C LYS A 121 -15.72 -5.39 11.34
N GLU A 122 -14.72 -5.98 10.69
CA GLU A 122 -13.55 -6.54 11.38
C GLU A 122 -12.27 -5.72 11.07
N SER A 123 -12.30 -4.93 9.99
CA SER A 123 -11.16 -4.16 9.51
C SER A 123 -11.56 -2.84 8.85
N LEU A 124 -10.63 -1.89 8.87
CA LEU A 124 -10.67 -0.69 8.05
C LEU A 124 -9.90 -0.93 6.75
N LEU A 125 -10.57 -0.68 5.63
CA LEU A 125 -9.97 -0.69 4.31
C LEU A 125 -9.68 0.74 3.86
N PHE A 126 -8.44 1.02 3.49
CA PHE A 126 -8.03 2.32 2.99
C PHE A 126 -6.93 2.17 1.95
N SER A 127 -6.81 3.12 1.04
CA SER A 127 -5.65 3.22 0.16
C SER A 127 -4.83 4.42 0.57
N TYR A 128 -3.51 4.29 0.50
CA TYR A 128 -2.63 5.36 0.89
C TYR A 128 -1.43 5.52 -0.03
N ALA A 129 -0.82 6.70 0.05
CA ALA A 129 0.42 7.06 -0.57
C ALA A 129 1.19 8.01 0.34
N VAL A 130 2.45 7.69 0.64
CA VAL A 130 3.36 8.60 1.34
C VAL A 130 4.47 8.97 0.37
N PHE A 131 4.57 10.22 -0.03
CA PHE A 131 5.70 10.72 -0.81
C PHE A 131 6.70 11.42 0.12
N SER A 132 7.99 11.24 -0.14
CA SER A 132 9.08 11.90 0.59
C SER A 132 10.00 12.63 -0.38
N THR A 133 10.35 13.88 -0.07
CA THR A 133 11.31 14.65 -0.89
C THR A 133 12.76 14.15 -0.75
N LYS A 134 13.02 13.24 0.19
CA LYS A 134 14.31 12.54 0.31
C LYS A 134 14.19 11.11 -0.20
N ASP A 135 15.28 10.64 -0.80
CA ASP A 135 15.44 9.27 -1.31
C ASP A 135 15.82 8.32 -0.20
N ASP A 136 14.97 7.31 0.02
CA ASP A 136 15.41 6.03 0.58
C ASP A 136 14.39 4.95 0.20
N TYR A 137 14.65 4.21 -0.89
CA TYR A 137 13.93 2.97 -1.18
C TYR A 137 14.83 1.79 -0.84
N PRO A 138 14.81 1.29 0.41
CA PRO A 138 15.73 0.23 0.81
C PRO A 138 15.34 -1.16 0.25
N LEU A 139 14.20 -1.29 -0.43
CA LEU A 139 13.53 -2.58 -0.71
C LEU A 139 13.36 -2.86 -2.20
N ARG A 140 14.39 -2.56 -3.00
CA ARG A 140 14.45 -3.01 -4.41
C ARG A 140 14.38 -4.55 -4.48
N ASP A 141 13.89 -5.06 -5.60
CA ASP A 141 13.71 -6.51 -5.88
C ASP A 141 12.85 -7.26 -4.85
N SER A 142 12.05 -6.53 -4.08
CA SER A 142 11.16 -7.08 -3.07
C SER A 142 9.72 -7.13 -3.56
N TRP A 143 8.99 -8.12 -3.06
CA TRP A 143 7.56 -8.32 -3.32
C TRP A 143 6.78 -8.07 -2.03
N ARG A 144 5.64 -7.40 -2.13
CA ARG A 144 4.76 -7.12 -0.98
C ARG A 144 3.52 -7.99 -1.04
N VAL A 145 3.14 -8.64 0.05
CA VAL A 145 1.84 -9.30 0.18
C VAL A 145 0.74 -8.23 0.25
N VAL A 146 -0.26 -8.30 -0.63
CA VAL A 146 -1.32 -7.29 -0.80
C VAL A 146 -2.74 -7.87 -0.70
N SER A 147 -2.88 -9.08 -0.15
CA SER A 147 -4.15 -9.66 0.26
C SER A 147 -4.03 -10.32 1.62
N GLN A 148 -5.17 -10.66 2.21
CA GLN A 148 -5.20 -11.72 3.21
C GLN A 148 -4.79 -13.07 2.60
N ARG A 149 -4.43 -14.00 3.46
CA ARG A 149 -4.24 -15.40 3.09
C ARG A 149 -5.57 -16.01 2.65
N LEU A 150 -5.56 -16.68 1.51
CA LEU A 150 -6.71 -17.36 0.94
C LEU A 150 -6.53 -18.87 1.13
N GLU A 151 -7.40 -19.46 1.94
CA GLU A 151 -7.38 -20.90 2.19
C GLU A 151 -8.30 -21.63 1.22
N ARG A 152 -7.75 -22.64 0.55
CA ARG A 152 -8.47 -23.55 -0.36
C ARG A 152 -8.23 -24.98 0.10
N LYS A 153 -9.04 -25.92 -0.40
CA LYS A 153 -8.88 -27.35 -0.07
C LYS A 153 -7.48 -27.85 -0.47
N GLY A 154 -6.61 -28.04 0.52
CA GLY A 154 -5.23 -28.53 0.36
C GLY A 154 -4.20 -27.48 -0.07
N GLN A 155 -4.57 -26.20 -0.16
CA GLN A 155 -3.71 -25.15 -0.70
C GLN A 155 -3.94 -23.81 0.02
N THR A 156 -2.87 -23.05 0.16
CA THR A 156 -2.90 -21.67 0.61
C THR A 156 -2.40 -20.74 -0.48
N GLU A 157 -3.04 -19.59 -0.66
CA GLU A 157 -2.67 -18.58 -1.66
C GLU A 157 -2.58 -17.18 -1.02
N CYS A 158 -1.73 -16.31 -1.57
CA CYS A 158 -1.74 -14.88 -1.31
C CYS A 158 -1.44 -14.09 -2.58
N TRP A 159 -2.03 -12.91 -2.72
CA TRP A 159 -1.68 -11.98 -3.78
C TRP A 159 -0.46 -11.16 -3.38
N MET A 160 0.48 -11.04 -4.30
CA MET A 160 1.68 -10.23 -4.13
C MET A 160 1.74 -9.14 -5.18
N CYS A 161 2.16 -7.95 -4.77
CA CYS A 161 2.60 -6.89 -5.67
C CYS A 161 4.02 -7.22 -6.12
N THR A 162 4.19 -7.56 -7.39
CA THR A 162 5.48 -7.90 -8.00
C THR A 162 5.77 -6.92 -9.15
N PRO A 163 7.02 -6.83 -9.62
CA PRO A 163 7.29 -6.32 -10.96
C PRO A 163 6.80 -7.35 -12.00
N PRO A 164 6.04 -6.97 -13.05
CA PRO A 164 5.36 -5.69 -13.30
C PRO A 164 3.88 -5.68 -12.86
N GLU A 165 3.35 -6.76 -12.28
CA GLU A 165 1.92 -6.94 -12.01
C GLU A 165 1.64 -7.58 -10.65
N LYS A 166 0.36 -7.81 -10.34
CA LYS A 166 0.02 -8.68 -9.22
C LYS A 166 0.13 -10.15 -9.61
N ARG A 167 0.73 -10.96 -8.76
CA ARG A 167 0.80 -12.41 -8.93
C ARG A 167 0.23 -13.13 -7.71
N VAL A 168 -0.39 -14.28 -7.94
CA VAL A 168 -0.75 -15.21 -6.87
C VAL A 168 0.48 -16.06 -6.59
N VAL A 169 0.86 -16.14 -5.31
CA VAL A 169 1.85 -17.08 -4.81
C VAL A 169 1.13 -18.06 -3.89
N ARG A 170 1.51 -19.33 -3.97
CA ARG A 170 0.77 -20.43 -3.33
C ARG A 170 1.69 -21.48 -2.73
N ALA A 171 1.15 -22.22 -1.77
CA ALA A 171 1.77 -23.38 -1.14
C ALA A 171 0.76 -24.53 -1.05
N GLN A 172 1.22 -25.75 -1.37
CA GLN A 172 0.44 -26.98 -1.18
C GLN A 172 0.64 -27.47 0.25
N ILE A 173 -0.45 -27.66 0.99
CA ILE A 173 -0.40 -28.09 2.41
C ILE A 173 0.22 -29.49 2.52
N SER A 174 -0.07 -30.38 1.57
CA SER A 174 0.50 -31.73 1.53
C SER A 174 2.01 -31.78 1.27
N LYS A 175 2.60 -30.66 0.81
CA LYS A 175 4.03 -30.50 0.56
C LYS A 175 4.63 -29.46 1.52
N ALA A 176 3.97 -29.21 2.65
CA ALA A 176 4.42 -28.22 3.61
C ALA A 176 5.83 -28.57 4.11
N GLY A 177 6.71 -27.59 4.03
CA GLY A 177 8.07 -27.62 4.52
C GLY A 177 8.58 -26.19 4.72
N PRO A 178 9.85 -26.01 5.14
CA PRO A 178 10.42 -24.69 5.44
C PRO A 178 10.23 -23.67 4.30
N GLU A 179 10.41 -24.08 3.05
CA GLU A 179 10.26 -23.25 1.85
C GLU A 179 8.84 -22.66 1.69
N SER A 180 7.83 -23.38 2.19
CA SER A 180 6.41 -23.00 2.04
C SER A 180 5.86 -22.18 3.21
N ALA A 181 6.57 -22.17 4.35
CA ALA A 181 6.17 -21.46 5.55
C ALA A 181 5.86 -19.97 5.31
N PRO A 182 6.62 -19.23 4.47
CA PRO A 182 6.29 -17.83 4.18
C PRO A 182 4.88 -17.62 3.62
N VAL A 183 4.36 -18.52 2.77
CA VAL A 183 2.99 -18.43 2.24
C VAL A 183 1.97 -18.86 3.29
N LEU A 184 2.24 -19.92 4.02
CA LEU A 184 1.33 -20.46 5.04
C LEU A 184 1.10 -19.45 6.18
N GLU A 185 2.10 -18.63 6.49
CA GLU A 185 2.07 -17.63 7.55
C GLU A 185 1.98 -16.19 7.02
N ALA A 186 1.72 -16.04 5.72
CA ALA A 186 1.68 -14.74 5.06
C ALA A 186 0.60 -13.85 5.69
N ARG A 187 0.99 -12.61 5.96
CA ARG A 187 0.11 -11.51 6.36
C ARG A 187 0.17 -10.42 5.31
N ARG A 188 -0.94 -9.71 5.11
CA ARG A 188 -0.94 -8.49 4.31
C ARG A 188 0.17 -7.55 4.82
N GLY A 189 0.95 -7.02 3.90
CA GLY A 189 2.04 -6.10 4.19
C GLY A 189 3.39 -6.77 4.43
N ASP A 190 3.46 -8.10 4.54
CA ASP A 190 4.74 -8.82 4.53
C ASP A 190 5.54 -8.46 3.28
N ILE A 191 6.86 -8.40 3.43
CA ILE A 191 7.80 -8.09 2.34
C ILE A 191 8.78 -9.24 2.20
N TRP A 192 8.87 -9.80 0.99
CA TRP A 192 9.78 -10.90 0.66
C TRP A 192 10.82 -10.39 -0.33
N ARG A 193 12.10 -10.63 -0.02
CA ARG A 193 13.22 -10.30 -0.92
C ARG A 193 13.45 -11.46 -1.87
N SER A 194 13.61 -11.12 -3.15
CA SER A 194 14.01 -12.05 -4.21
C SER A 194 13.28 -13.41 -4.19
N PRO A 195 11.93 -13.45 -4.03
CA PRO A 195 11.23 -14.73 -3.99
C PRO A 195 11.31 -15.44 -5.34
N VAL A 196 11.57 -16.74 -5.31
CA VAL A 196 11.55 -17.64 -6.46
C VAL A 196 10.21 -18.34 -6.49
N VAL A 197 9.46 -18.13 -7.57
CA VAL A 197 8.11 -18.66 -7.72
C VAL A 197 8.00 -19.36 -9.07
N GLY A 198 7.61 -20.63 -9.03
CA GLY A 198 7.46 -21.47 -10.20
C GLY A 198 6.36 -20.99 -11.15
N PRO A 199 6.23 -21.60 -12.35
CA PRO A 199 5.31 -21.14 -13.39
C PRO A 199 3.84 -21.09 -12.95
N LYS A 200 3.44 -21.99 -12.03
CA LYS A 200 2.07 -22.09 -11.52
C LYS A 200 1.82 -21.25 -10.26
N GLY A 201 2.83 -20.49 -9.79
CA GLY A 201 2.73 -19.70 -8.56
C GLY A 201 3.22 -20.41 -7.30
N ASP A 202 3.71 -21.65 -7.40
CA ASP A 202 4.25 -22.39 -6.25
C ASP A 202 5.52 -21.71 -5.75
N LEU A 203 5.57 -21.39 -4.45
CA LEU A 203 6.76 -20.81 -3.83
C LEU A 203 7.87 -21.87 -3.78
N GLU A 204 9.04 -21.52 -4.35
CA GLU A 204 10.21 -22.40 -4.38
C GLU A 204 11.29 -21.94 -3.38
N ALA A 205 11.43 -20.63 -3.19
CA ALA A 205 12.29 -20.04 -2.16
C ALA A 205 11.86 -18.59 -1.87
N ALA A 206 11.98 -18.12 -0.63
CA ALA A 206 11.84 -16.70 -0.29
C ALA A 206 12.60 -16.35 0.99
N GLU A 207 13.22 -15.16 0.99
CA GLU A 207 13.71 -14.54 2.21
C GLU A 207 12.66 -13.55 2.72
N ARG A 208 11.97 -13.87 3.83
CA ARG A 208 10.99 -12.95 4.44
C ARG A 208 11.75 -11.84 5.14
N PHE A 209 11.71 -10.64 4.56
CA PHE A 209 12.44 -9.49 5.04
C PHE A 209 11.71 -8.74 6.16
N PHE A 210 10.38 -8.70 6.11
CA PHE A 210 9.57 -7.97 7.09
C PHE A 210 8.21 -8.65 7.28
N SER A 211 7.77 -8.72 8.54
CA SER A 211 6.38 -9.02 8.88
C SER A 211 5.77 -7.91 9.75
N PRO A 212 4.69 -7.24 9.31
CA PRO A 212 3.96 -6.31 10.14
C PRO A 212 3.42 -7.05 11.37
N GLY A 213 3.98 -6.77 12.54
CA GLY A 213 3.59 -7.40 13.82
C GLY A 213 4.70 -8.14 14.56
N ALA A 214 5.91 -8.28 13.99
CA ALA A 214 7.12 -8.38 14.81
C ALA A 214 7.38 -6.98 15.36
N SER A 215 7.49 -6.85 16.68
CA SER A 215 7.32 -5.59 17.41
C SER A 215 8.07 -4.39 16.79
N ILE A 216 7.33 -3.30 16.58
CA ILE A 216 7.92 -1.97 16.30
C ILE A 216 8.08 -1.21 17.64
N PHE A 217 8.00 -1.92 18.77
CA PHE A 217 8.01 -1.38 20.13
C PHE A 217 9.00 -2.09 21.08
N GLU A 218 9.79 -3.09 20.65
CA GLU A 218 10.79 -3.72 21.56
C GLU A 218 12.16 -3.03 21.58
N ASN A 219 12.34 -1.90 20.89
CA ASN A 219 13.58 -1.11 21.00
C ASN A 219 13.31 0.41 21.01
N ALA A 220 12.53 0.87 21.98
CA ALA A 220 12.49 2.26 22.41
C ALA A 220 12.68 2.34 23.92
#